data_AF-A0A0K2H321-F1
#
_entry.id   AF-A0A0K2H321-F1
#
_cell.length_a   1.000
_cell.length_b   1.000
_cell.length_c   1.000
_cell.angle_alpha   90.00
_cell.angle_beta   90.00
_cell.angle_gamma   90.00
#
_symmetry.space_group_name_H-M   'P 1'
#
loop_
_entity.id
_entity.type
_entity.pdbx_description
1 polymer ?
#
loop_
_entity_poly.entity_id
_entity_poly.type
_entity_poly.pdbx_seq_one_letter_code
_entity_poly.pdbx_strand_id
1 'polypeptide(L)'
;MTTIDTTRVRQGWVDKTLDELGTVTRFAEKLGVPTSTASRWIEPGKDANGRFVGAVLNNFPVEFDDAFVTVREEVQVERVRMRRRRVAA
;
A
#
# COMPACT_ATOMS: atom_id res chain seq x y z
N MET A 1 -19.93 8.57 -13.90
CA MET A 1 -19.14 8.18 -12.72
C MET A 1 -18.11 7.18 -13.22
N THR A 2 -16.84 7.35 -12.85
CA THR A 2 -15.79 6.41 -13.25
C THR A 2 -15.61 5.42 -12.11
N THR A 3 -15.86 4.15 -12.38
CA THR A 3 -15.62 3.07 -11.44
C THR A 3 -14.21 2.53 -11.70
N ILE A 4 -13.44 2.31 -10.64
CA ILE A 4 -12.11 1.71 -10.72
C ILE A 4 -12.11 0.44 -9.87
N ASP A 5 -11.56 -0.64 -10.44
CA ASP A 5 -11.23 -1.85 -9.71
C ASP A 5 -9.80 -1.69 -9.17
N THR A 6 -9.63 -1.81 -7.86
CA THR A 6 -8.34 -1.64 -7.19
C THR A 6 -8.14 -2.69 -6.10
N THR A 7 -6.92 -2.80 -5.59
CA THR A 7 -6.56 -3.72 -4.51
C THR A 7 -6.20 -2.91 -3.27
N ARG A 8 -6.62 -3.36 -2.08
CA ARG A 8 -6.24 -2.76 -0.80
C ARG A 8 -5.69 -3.81 0.14
N VAL A 9 -4.82 -3.39 1.03
CA VAL A 9 -4.38 -4.24 2.14
C VAL A 9 -5.44 -4.25 3.24
N ARG A 10 -5.69 -5.43 3.81
CA ARG A 10 -6.58 -5.58 4.95
C ARG A 10 -5.91 -5.01 6.19
N GLN A 11 -6.53 -4.01 6.81
CA GLN A 11 -5.95 -3.37 8.00
C GLN A 11 -5.78 -4.35 9.16
N GLY A 12 -6.72 -5.28 9.37
CA GLY A 12 -6.54 -6.32 10.37
C GLY A 12 -5.33 -7.24 10.14
N TRP A 13 -4.91 -7.44 8.88
CA TRP A 13 -3.67 -8.15 8.59
C TRP A 13 -2.43 -7.29 8.90
N VAL A 14 -2.47 -6.00 8.56
CA VAL A 14 -1.41 -5.04 8.92
C VAL A 14 -1.22 -4.98 10.42
N ASP A 15 -2.30 -4.77 11.17
CA ASP A 15 -2.27 -4.63 12.63
C ASP A 15 -1.68 -5.88 13.28
N LYS A 16 -2.20 -7.07 12.93
CA LYS A 16 -1.66 -8.35 13.39
C LYS A 16 -0.18 -8.52 13.06
N THR A 17 0.22 -8.18 11.84
CA THR A 17 1.62 -8.31 11.40
C THR A 17 2.53 -7.33 12.16
N LEU A 18 2.07 -6.11 12.43
CA LEU A 18 2.82 -5.14 13.22
C LEU A 18 2.89 -5.53 14.69
N ASP A 19 1.85 -6.14 15.25
CA ASP A 19 1.87 -6.68 16.62
C ASP A 19 2.89 -7.82 16.74
N GLU A 20 2.97 -8.71 15.73
CA GLU A 20 3.95 -9.81 15.69
C GLU A 20 5.39 -9.31 15.50
N LEU A 21 5.62 -8.31 14.66
CA LEU A 21 6.97 -7.77 14.37
C LEU A 21 7.40 -6.70 15.39
N GLY A 22 6.45 -6.05 16.04
CA GLY A 22 6.60 -4.97 17.02
C GLY A 22 6.84 -3.58 16.44
N THR A 23 7.42 -3.44 15.24
CA THR A 23 7.68 -2.13 14.63
C THR A 23 7.53 -2.12 13.11
N VAL A 24 7.18 -0.95 12.57
CA VAL A 24 7.16 -0.71 11.12
C VAL A 24 8.55 -0.83 10.50
N THR A 25 9.63 -0.54 11.26
CA THR A 25 11.01 -0.73 10.77
C THR A 25 11.30 -2.20 10.47
N ARG A 26 10.93 -3.12 11.37
CA ARG A 26 11.10 -4.57 11.13
C ARG A 26 10.22 -5.08 9.99
N PHE A 27 9.01 -4.53 9.86
CA PHE A 27 8.15 -4.79 8.71
C PHE A 27 8.81 -4.36 7.39
N ALA A 28 9.43 -3.17 7.37
CA ALA A 28 10.15 -2.66 6.22
C ALA A 28 11.40 -3.49 5.88
N GLU A 29 12.17 -3.90 6.89
CA GLU A 29 13.31 -4.80 6.75
C GLU A 29 12.88 -6.14 6.11
N LYS A 30 11.79 -6.73 6.61
CA LYS A 30 11.25 -7.98 6.07
C LYS A 30 10.76 -7.85 4.62
N LEU A 31 10.23 -6.69 4.24
CA LEU A 31 9.85 -6.39 2.86
C LEU A 31 11.03 -5.99 1.96
N GLY A 32 12.20 -5.71 2.52
CA GLY A 32 13.36 -5.20 1.78
C GLY A 32 13.17 -3.77 1.23
N VAL A 33 12.42 -2.92 1.91
CA VAL A 33 12.12 -1.54 1.47
C VAL A 33 12.42 -0.51 2.56
N PRO A 34 12.57 0.79 2.23
CA PRO A 34 12.71 1.84 3.24
C PRO A 34 11.47 1.95 4.13
N THR A 35 11.67 2.26 5.42
CA THR A 35 10.56 2.42 6.40
C THR A 35 9.50 3.41 5.93
N SER A 36 9.90 4.52 5.31
CA SER A 36 8.97 5.51 4.74
C SER A 36 8.08 4.93 3.63
N THR A 37 8.60 3.98 2.86
CA THR A 37 7.85 3.28 1.82
C THR A 37 6.87 2.30 2.44
N ALA A 38 7.34 1.50 3.41
CA ALA A 38 6.49 0.57 4.14
C ALA A 38 5.34 1.28 4.86
N SER A 39 5.62 2.35 5.61
CA SER A 39 4.62 3.20 6.26
C SER A 39 3.58 3.73 5.27
N ARG A 40 4.02 4.16 4.08
CA ARG A 40 3.11 4.67 3.04
C ARG A 40 2.23 3.57 2.44
N TRP A 41 2.73 2.34 2.35
CA TRP A 41 1.99 1.22 1.78
C TRP A 41 0.89 0.69 2.70
N ILE A 42 1.10 0.74 4.01
CA ILE A 42 0.13 0.26 5.01
C ILE A 42 -0.88 1.32 5.45
N GLU A 43 -0.75 2.54 4.96
CA GLU A 43 -1.67 3.65 5.27
C GLU A 43 -3.13 3.26 4.98
N PRO A 44 -4.06 3.43 5.94
CA PRO A 44 -5.45 3.05 5.75
C PRO A 44 -6.09 3.73 4.53
N GLY A 45 -6.88 2.96 3.78
CA GLY A 45 -7.60 3.47 2.61
C GLY A 45 -6.76 3.64 1.35
N LYS A 46 -5.45 3.33 1.38
CA LYS A 46 -4.62 3.35 0.18
C LYS A 46 -4.71 2.09 -0.66
N ASP A 47 -4.52 2.32 -1.95
CA ASP A 47 -4.41 1.26 -2.93
C ASP A 47 -3.05 0.56 -2.83
N ALA A 48 -3.11 -0.76 -2.74
CA ALA A 48 -1.96 -1.64 -2.80
C ALA A 48 -1.51 -1.78 -4.25
N ASN A 49 -0.42 -1.11 -4.60
CA ASN A 49 0.20 -1.27 -5.91
C ASN A 49 0.85 -2.67 -6.04
N GLY A 50 1.10 -3.11 -7.28
CA GLY A 50 1.68 -4.43 -7.55
C GLY A 50 3.06 -4.69 -6.92
N ARG A 51 3.86 -3.65 -6.66
CA ARG A 51 5.15 -3.82 -5.93
C ARG A 51 4.90 -4.18 -4.47
N PHE A 52 3.93 -3.55 -3.83
CA PHE A 52 3.56 -3.89 -2.46
C PHE A 52 3.00 -5.31 -2.36
N VAL A 53 2.06 -5.66 -3.24
CA VAL A 53 1.48 -7.01 -3.30
C VAL A 53 2.57 -8.06 -3.47
N GLY A 54 3.45 -7.90 -4.47
CA GLY A 54 4.55 -8.81 -4.69
C GLY A 54 5.53 -8.87 -3.52
N ALA A 55 5.82 -7.75 -2.87
CA ALA A 55 6.72 -7.74 -1.70
C ALA A 55 6.12 -8.50 -0.52
N VAL A 56 4.80 -8.38 -0.26
CA VAL A 56 4.14 -9.14 0.82
C VAL A 56 4.15 -10.63 0.53
N LEU A 57 3.66 -11.04 -0.65
CA LEU A 57 3.49 -12.46 -0.97
C LEU A 57 4.82 -13.23 -1.08
N ASN A 58 5.93 -12.54 -1.39
CA ASN A 58 7.24 -13.18 -1.42
C ASN A 58 7.95 -13.25 -0.06
N ASN A 59 7.58 -12.40 0.91
CA ASN A 59 8.29 -12.28 2.19
C ASN A 59 7.48 -12.75 3.40
N PHE A 60 6.18 -12.98 3.24
CA PHE A 60 5.29 -13.47 4.27
C PHE A 60 4.61 -14.76 3.80
N PRO A 61 4.45 -15.78 4.68
CA PRO A 61 3.74 -17.00 4.36
C PRO A 61 2.23 -16.76 4.42
N VAL A 62 1.70 -16.04 3.44
CA VAL A 62 0.33 -15.57 3.40
C VAL A 62 -0.21 -15.61 1.98
N GLU A 63 -1.47 -16.01 1.83
CA GLU A 63 -2.16 -15.99 0.54
C GLU A 63 -2.69 -14.58 0.23
N PHE A 64 -3.00 -14.32 -1.04
CA PHE A 64 -3.51 -13.02 -1.45
C PHE A 64 -4.75 -12.61 -0.67
N ASP A 65 -5.73 -13.50 -0.52
CA ASP A 65 -7.02 -13.18 0.10
C ASP A 65 -6.93 -12.92 1.61
N ASP A 66 -5.87 -13.40 2.26
CA ASP A 66 -5.61 -13.18 3.69
C ASP A 66 -5.05 -11.78 3.97
N ALA A 67 -4.21 -11.25 3.07
CA ALA A 67 -3.56 -9.95 3.24
C ALA A 67 -4.26 -8.82 2.46
N PHE A 68 -4.91 -9.14 1.36
CA PHE A 68 -5.46 -8.18 0.41
C PHE A 68 -6.95 -8.43 0.11
N VAL A 69 -7.58 -7.40 -0.44
CA VAL A 69 -8.94 -7.45 -0.95
C VAL A 69 -9.04 -6.60 -2.20
N THR A 70 -9.73 -7.10 -3.22
CA THR A 70 -10.10 -6.31 -4.40
C THR A 70 -11.39 -5.55 -4.12
N VAL A 71 -11.40 -4.26 -4.41
CA VAL A 71 -12.56 -3.39 -4.22
C VAL A 71 -12.90 -2.68 -5.53
N ARG A 72 -14.21 -2.52 -5.75
CA ARG A 72 -14.76 -1.72 -6.83
C ARG A 72 -15.29 -0.43 -6.24
N GLU A 73 -14.73 0.71 -6.63
CA GLU A 73 -15.11 2.00 -6.06
C GLU A 73 -15.38 3.07 -7.12
N GLU A 74 -16.28 3.99 -6.76
CA GLU A 74 -16.61 5.15 -7.57
C GLU A 74 -15.66 6.29 -7.25
N VAL A 75 -14.89 6.73 -8.24
CA VAL A 75 -13.87 7.75 -8.03
C VAL A 75 -14.37 9.08 -8.59
N GLN A 76 -14.38 10.12 -7.75
CA GLN A 76 -14.51 11.49 -8.23
C GLN A 76 -13.21 11.85 -8.96
N VAL A 77 -13.29 12.12 -10.26
CA VAL A 77 -12.12 12.48 -11.06
C VAL A 77 -11.66 13.88 -10.66
N GLU A 78 -10.91 13.99 -9.57
CA GLU A 78 -10.25 15.24 -9.21
C GLU A 78 -9.06 15.43 -10.16
N ARG A 79 -9.19 16.41 -11.08
CA ARG A 79 -8.11 16.79 -12.00
C ARG A 79 -6.93 17.35 -11.19
N VAL A 80 -5.94 16.53 -10.88
CA VAL A 80 -4.68 16.99 -10.28
C VAL A 80 -3.98 17.92 -11.27
N ARG A 81 -3.96 19.21 -10.95
CA ARG A 81 -3.24 20.23 -11.73
C ARG A 81 -1.74 20.06 -11.46
N MET A 82 -1.00 19.49 -12.40
CA MET A 82 0.47 19.45 -12.31
C MET A 82 1.03 20.87 -12.22
N ARG A 83 1.58 21.24 -11.06
CA ARG A 83 2.37 22.48 -10.91
C ARG A 83 3.69 22.26 -11.66
N ARG A 84 3.87 22.93 -12.81
CA ARG A 84 5.18 23.02 -13.48
C ARG A 84 6.20 23.58 -12.47
N ARG A 85 7.19 22.78 -12.08
CA ARG A 85 8.35 23.25 -11.33
C ARG A 85 9.13 24.17 -12.28
N ARG A 86 9.13 25.48 -12.03
CA ARG A 86 10.07 26.39 -12.69
C ARG A 86 11.47 26.02 -12.21
N VAL A 87 12.33 25.60 -13.14
CA VAL A 87 13.78 25.60 -12.93
C VAL A 87 14.20 27.06 -13.08
N ALA A 88 14.73 27.66 -12.00
CA ALA A 88 15.40 28.95 -12.09
C ALA A 88 16.81 28.71 -12.65
N ALA A 89 17.18 29.52 -13.63
CA ALA A 89 18.48 29.55 -14.30
C ALA A 89 19.56 30.16 -13.40
#